data_AF-A0A7M4AAW4-F1
#
_entry.id   AF-A0A7M4AAW4-F1
#
_cell.length_a   1.000
_cell.length_b   1.000
_cell.length_c   1.000
_cell.angle_alpha   90.00
_cell.angle_beta   90.00
_cell.angle_gamma   90.00
#
_symmetry.space_group_name_H-M   'P 1'
#
loop_
_entity.id
_entity.type
_entity.pdbx_description
1 polymer ?
#
loop_
_entity_poly.entity_id
_entity_poly.type
_entity_poly.pdbx_seq_one_letter_code
_entity_poly.pdbx_strand_id
1 'polypeptide(L)'
;MSEVENSWKPAAMSRIESADEAPKGFKWLIFAGIGLKSKMLEPIDENNWNNTISDLKSWGEVPSENVIVEEVFNTERGINLKLNDSGKYWLAEFFPWGTDGRFRARISLAPSGSDIPMGGYY
;
A
#
# COMPACT_ATOMS: atom_id res chain seq x y z
N MET A 1 12.00 -13.11 18.89
CA MET A 1 11.50 -12.15 17.89
C MET A 1 10.00 -12.35 17.82
N SER A 2 9.22 -11.46 18.44
CA SER A 2 7.77 -11.49 18.29
C SER A 2 7.46 -11.26 16.81
N GLU A 3 6.73 -12.18 16.18
CA GLU A 3 5.91 -11.81 15.02
C GLU A 3 5.17 -10.54 15.44
N VAL A 4 5.47 -9.42 14.79
CA VAL A 4 4.61 -8.25 14.90
C VAL A 4 3.34 -8.68 14.22
N GLU A 5 2.41 -9.20 15.02
CA GLU A 5 1.04 -9.53 14.66
C GLU A 5 0.56 -8.42 13.72
N ASN A 6 0.17 -8.77 12.50
CA ASN A 6 -0.22 -7.82 11.44
C ASN A 6 -1.30 -6.86 11.96
N SER A 7 -0.89 -5.75 12.58
CA SER A 7 -1.78 -4.96 13.46
C SER A 7 -2.88 -4.24 12.71
N TRP A 8 -2.70 -4.08 11.40
CA TRP A 8 -3.63 -3.43 10.49
C TRP A 8 -4.68 -4.40 9.91
N LYS A 9 -4.49 -5.73 10.03
CA LYS A 9 -5.49 -6.70 9.57
C LYS A 9 -6.56 -6.92 10.64
N PRO A 10 -7.86 -7.01 10.28
CA PRO A 10 -8.92 -7.21 11.27
C PRO A 10 -8.79 -8.57 12.00
N ALA A 11 -8.24 -8.55 13.22
CA ALA A 11 -7.97 -9.77 14.00
C ALA A 11 -9.24 -10.53 14.43
N ALA A 12 -10.36 -9.81 14.61
CA ALA A 12 -11.64 -10.38 15.03
C ALA A 12 -12.48 -10.97 13.87
N MET A 13 -11.98 -10.94 12.63
CA MET A 13 -12.71 -11.40 11.45
C MET A 13 -12.01 -12.59 10.79
N SER A 14 -12.79 -13.49 10.18
CA SER A 14 -12.24 -14.63 9.45
C SER A 14 -11.88 -14.25 8.02
N ARG A 15 -10.72 -14.69 7.56
CA ARG A 15 -10.31 -14.53 6.16
C ARG A 15 -11.11 -15.48 5.27
N ILE A 16 -11.64 -14.97 4.16
CA ILE A 16 -12.33 -15.75 3.14
C ILE A 16 -11.69 -15.51 1.76
N GLU A 17 -11.96 -16.42 0.83
CA GLU A 17 -11.47 -16.30 -0.54
C GLU A 17 -12.19 -15.18 -1.31
N SER A 18 -11.46 -14.57 -2.23
CA SER A 18 -12.01 -13.62 -3.20
C SER A 18 -12.25 -14.35 -4.51
N ALA A 19 -13.44 -14.21 -5.08
CA ALA A 19 -13.72 -14.62 -6.46
C ALA A 19 -13.31 -13.54 -7.50
N ASP A 20 -13.01 -12.33 -7.03
CA ASP A 20 -12.64 -11.22 -7.91
C ASP A 20 -11.17 -11.28 -8.30
N GLU A 21 -10.86 -10.96 -9.56
CA GLU A 21 -9.48 -10.75 -10.02
C GLU A 21 -8.89 -9.49 -9.35
N ALA A 22 -7.64 -9.61 -8.89
CA ALA A 22 -6.88 -8.51 -8.33
C ALA A 22 -6.04 -7.83 -9.41
N PRO A 23 -5.72 -6.52 -9.28
CA PRO A 23 -4.72 -5.87 -10.09
C PRO A 23 -3.40 -6.66 -10.05
N LYS A 24 -2.66 -6.65 -11.17
CA LYS A 24 -1.35 -7.31 -11.25
C LYS A 24 -0.43 -6.83 -10.14
N GLY A 25 0.30 -7.77 -9.54
CA GLY A 25 1.18 -7.50 -8.40
C GLY A 25 0.46 -7.44 -7.05
N PHE A 26 -0.87 -7.54 -7.02
CA PHE A 26 -1.67 -7.52 -5.80
C PHE A 26 -2.58 -8.73 -5.66
N LYS A 27 -3.05 -8.97 -4.44
CA LYS A 27 -4.07 -9.95 -4.10
C LYS A 27 -5.15 -9.29 -3.23
N TRP A 28 -6.38 -9.77 -3.38
CA TRP A 28 -7.46 -9.40 -2.48
C TRP A 28 -7.35 -10.17 -1.16
N LEU A 29 -7.55 -9.45 -0.06
CA LEU A 29 -7.85 -10.00 1.25
C LEU A 29 -9.30 -9.68 1.56
N ILE A 30 -10.12 -10.69 1.82
CA ILE A 30 -11.49 -10.49 2.28
C ILE A 30 -11.62 -11.01 3.69
N PHE A 31 -12.16 -10.19 4.57
CA PHE A 31 -12.42 -10.51 5.96
C PHE A 31 -13.92 -10.42 6.22
N ALA A 32 -14.50 -11.44 6.85
CA ALA A 32 -15.91 -11.51 7.18
C ALA A 32 -16.11 -11.77 8.69
N GLY A 33 -17.07 -11.07 9.27
CA GLY A 33 -17.49 -11.19 10.67
C GLY A 33 -19.00 -11.01 10.79
N ILE A 34 -19.52 -10.94 12.01
CA ILE A 34 -20.96 -10.80 12.25
C ILE A 34 -21.45 -9.45 11.71
N GLY A 35 -22.18 -9.48 10.59
CA GLY A 35 -22.76 -8.30 9.94
C GLY A 35 -21.75 -7.35 9.26
N LEU A 36 -20.47 -7.73 9.18
CA LEU A 36 -19.40 -6.89 8.63
C LEU A 36 -18.57 -7.67 7.61
N LYS A 37 -18.19 -6.97 6.53
CA LYS A 37 -17.26 -7.47 5.52
C LYS A 37 -16.27 -6.37 5.18
N SER A 38 -14.99 -6.69 5.16
CA SER A 38 -13.92 -5.81 4.69
C SER A 38 -13.23 -6.45 3.50
N LYS A 39 -12.93 -5.64 2.48
CA LYS A 39 -12.16 -6.04 1.30
C LYS A 39 -10.95 -5.13 1.21
N MET A 40 -9.77 -5.73 1.13
CA MET A 40 -8.48 -5.04 1.24
C MET A 40 -7.53 -5.53 0.16
N LEU A 41 -6.59 -4.68 -0.25
CA LEU A 41 -5.57 -5.01 -1.25
C LEU A 41 -4.20 -5.18 -0.57
N GLU A 42 -3.44 -6.21 -0.94
CA GLU A 42 -2.08 -6.43 -0.45
C GLU A 42 -1.14 -6.77 -1.62
N PRO A 43 0.10 -6.25 -1.66
CA PRO A 43 1.10 -6.70 -2.64
C PRO A 43 1.34 -8.22 -2.54
N ILE A 44 1.57 -8.87 -3.68
CA ILE A 44 1.92 -10.31 -3.75
C ILE A 44 3.36 -10.50 -3.26
N ASP A 45 4.27 -9.64 -3.70
CA ASP A 45 5.68 -9.66 -3.34
C ASP A 45 6.15 -8.22 -3.07
N GLU A 46 6.27 -7.90 -1.78
CA GLU A 46 6.65 -6.59 -1.25
C GLU A 46 8.07 -6.19 -1.67
N ASN A 47 8.93 -7.16 -1.97
CA ASN A 47 10.31 -6.93 -2.39
C ASN A 47 10.42 -6.67 -3.90
N ASN A 48 9.36 -6.95 -4.67
CA ASN A 48 9.35 -6.77 -6.12
C ASN A 48 8.53 -5.53 -6.50
N TRP A 49 9.13 -4.37 -6.22
CA TRP A 49 8.53 -3.05 -6.51
C TRP A 49 8.11 -2.92 -7.98
N ASN A 50 9.01 -3.23 -8.91
CA ASN A 50 8.77 -3.07 -10.35
C ASN A 50 7.59 -3.90 -10.84
N ASN A 51 7.46 -5.15 -10.40
CA ASN A 51 6.28 -5.94 -10.73
C ASN A 51 5.00 -5.34 -10.14
N THR A 52 5.07 -4.86 -8.90
CA THR A 52 3.94 -4.26 -8.17
C THR A 52 3.37 -3.02 -8.87
N ILE A 53 4.24 -2.16 -9.42
CA ILE A 53 3.80 -0.92 -10.09
C ILE A 53 3.63 -1.05 -11.61
N SER A 54 4.00 -2.18 -12.21
CA SER A 54 4.16 -2.31 -13.67
C SER A 54 2.93 -1.96 -14.51
N ASP A 55 1.73 -2.21 -13.99
CA ASP A 55 0.47 -1.95 -14.71
C ASP A 55 -0.31 -0.75 -14.12
N LEU A 56 0.29 -0.02 -13.18
CA LEU A 56 -0.31 1.13 -12.53
C LEU A 56 0.07 2.44 -13.22
N LYS A 57 -0.80 3.44 -13.13
CA LYS A 57 -0.50 4.79 -13.62
C LYS A 57 0.14 5.61 -12.52
N SER A 58 1.25 6.26 -12.81
CA SER A 58 1.90 7.19 -11.88
C SER A 58 1.26 8.58 -11.91
N TRP A 59 1.51 9.34 -10.86
CA TRP A 59 1.27 10.79 -10.79
C TRP A 59 2.23 11.45 -9.81
N GLY A 60 2.45 12.76 -9.98
CA GLY A 60 3.38 13.51 -9.14
C GLY A 60 4.82 13.06 -9.33
N GLU A 61 5.62 13.17 -8.27
CA GLU A 61 6.99 12.67 -8.24
C GLU A 61 7.02 11.23 -7.72
N VAL A 62 7.64 10.35 -8.50
CA VAL A 62 7.84 8.93 -8.17
C VAL A 62 9.32 8.58 -8.38
N PRO A 63 9.85 7.55 -7.68
CA PRO A 63 11.21 7.11 -7.92
C PRO A 63 11.37 6.51 -9.32
N SER A 64 12.62 6.37 -9.78
CA SER A 64 12.95 5.78 -11.09
C SER A 64 12.55 4.30 -11.19
N GLU A 65 12.67 3.73 -12.39
CA GLU A 65 12.32 2.31 -12.63
C GLU A 65 13.34 1.32 -12.02
N ASN A 66 14.52 1.77 -11.59
CA ASN A 66 15.60 0.90 -11.08
C ASN A 66 15.74 0.99 -9.55
N VAL A 67 14.61 0.92 -8.86
CA VAL A 67 14.55 1.01 -7.40
C VAL A 67 14.86 -0.32 -6.74
N ILE A 68 15.60 -0.26 -5.64
CA ILE A 68 15.85 -1.38 -4.74
C ILE A 68 14.97 -1.23 -3.50
N VAL A 69 14.24 -2.28 -3.14
CA VAL A 69 13.57 -2.36 -1.83
C VAL A 69 14.63 -2.69 -0.78
N GLU A 70 14.96 -1.74 0.10
CA GLU A 70 15.94 -1.96 1.18
C GLU A 70 15.31 -2.58 2.41
N GLU A 71 14.08 -2.18 2.74
CA GLU A 71 13.41 -2.61 3.94
C GLU A 71 11.90 -2.69 3.72
N VAL A 72 11.31 -3.73 4.29
CA VAL A 72 9.86 -3.95 4.35
C VAL A 72 9.45 -3.92 5.81
N PHE A 73 8.52 -3.04 6.16
CA PHE A 73 8.04 -2.93 7.54
C PHE A 73 6.55 -2.65 7.60
N ASN A 74 5.90 -3.11 8.65
CA ASN A 74 4.46 -2.96 8.85
C ASN A 74 4.19 -1.83 9.85
N THR A 75 3.18 -1.03 9.56
CA THR A 75 2.62 -0.02 10.46
C THR A 75 1.18 -0.38 10.81
N GLU A 76 0.56 0.37 11.71
CA GLU A 76 -0.89 0.27 11.97
C GLU A 76 -1.76 0.58 10.72
N ARG A 77 -1.18 1.18 9.68
CA ARG A 77 -1.89 1.60 8.46
C ARG A 77 -1.67 0.69 7.25
N GLY A 78 -0.77 -0.29 7.35
CA GLY A 78 -0.41 -1.17 6.25
C GLY A 78 1.08 -1.40 6.13
N ILE A 79 1.46 -1.97 4.99
CA ILE A 79 2.85 -2.23 4.60
C ILE A 79 3.49 -0.94 4.11
N ASN A 80 4.70 -0.69 4.58
CA ASN A 80 5.57 0.38 4.11
C ASN A 80 6.89 -0.21 3.59
N LEU A 81 7.45 0.43 2.57
CA LEU A 81 8.75 0.08 2.01
C LEU A 81 9.70 1.26 2.12
N LYS A 82 10.94 0.97 2.52
CA LYS A 82 12.07 1.86 2.28
C LYS A 82 12.69 1.52 0.94
N LEU A 83 12.61 2.47 0.01
CA LEU A 83 13.10 2.32 -1.36
C LEU A 83 14.41 3.11 -1.52
N ASN A 84 15.37 2.53 -2.23
CA ASN A 84 16.62 3.17 -2.62
C ASN A 84 16.65 3.33 -4.14
N ASP A 85 16.64 4.57 -4.58
CA ASP A 85 16.78 4.98 -5.97
C ASP A 85 18.15 5.66 -6.16
N SER A 86 19.17 4.88 -6.51
CA SER A 86 20.53 5.37 -6.75
C SER A 86 21.11 6.23 -5.62
N GLY A 87 20.85 5.86 -4.36
CA GLY A 87 21.29 6.58 -3.16
C GLY A 87 20.26 7.58 -2.62
N LYS A 88 19.16 7.85 -3.35
CA LYS A 88 18.04 8.66 -2.84
C LYS A 88 17.00 7.74 -2.20
N TYR A 89 16.62 8.06 -0.97
CA TYR A 89 15.65 7.28 -0.21
C TYR A 89 14.22 7.76 -0.40
N TRP A 90 13.29 6.81 -0.54
CA TRP A 90 11.86 7.06 -0.62
C TRP A 90 11.11 6.16 0.37
N LEU A 91 10.01 6.69 0.90
CA LEU A 91 9.03 5.92 1.65
C LEU A 91 7.85 5.63 0.73
N ALA A 92 7.55 4.35 0.50
CA ALA A 92 6.34 3.93 -0.19
C ALA A 92 5.36 3.33 0.82
N GLU A 93 4.12 3.80 0.80
CA GLU A 93 3.05 3.32 1.66
C GLU A 93 1.98 2.62 0.81
N PHE A 94 1.63 1.39 1.17
CA PHE A 94 0.46 0.72 0.60
C PHE A 94 -0.77 1.10 1.42
N PHE A 95 -1.83 1.56 0.74
CA PHE A 95 -3.13 1.84 1.35
C PHE A 95 -4.08 0.66 1.12
N PRO A 96 -4.10 -0.36 2.01
CA PRO A 96 -4.83 -1.61 1.75
C PRO A 96 -6.36 -1.41 1.73
N TRP A 97 -6.86 -0.33 2.31
CA TRP A 97 -8.28 0.01 2.45
C TRP A 97 -8.90 0.60 1.17
N GLY A 98 -8.10 0.84 0.13
CA GLY A 98 -8.52 1.56 -1.07
C GLY A 98 -8.63 3.07 -0.86
N THR A 99 -9.09 3.78 -1.90
CA THR A 99 -9.26 5.23 -1.90
C THR A 99 -10.73 5.60 -2.12
N ASP A 100 -11.19 6.65 -1.44
CA ASP A 100 -12.50 7.27 -1.69
C ASP A 100 -12.47 8.23 -2.90
N GLY A 101 -11.37 8.25 -3.66
CA GLY A 101 -11.16 9.11 -4.82
C GLY A 101 -10.84 10.57 -4.46
N ARG A 102 -10.82 10.94 -3.17
CA ARG A 102 -10.61 12.32 -2.71
C ARG A 102 -9.18 12.59 -2.24
N PHE A 103 -8.28 11.62 -2.41
CA PHE A 103 -6.91 11.70 -1.92
C PHE A 103 -6.16 12.92 -2.48
N ARG A 104 -6.22 13.15 -3.80
CA ARG A 104 -5.58 14.33 -4.42
C ARG A 104 -6.19 15.65 -3.96
N ALA A 105 -7.50 15.70 -3.76
CA ALA A 105 -8.16 16.90 -3.22
C ALA A 105 -7.68 17.20 -1.80
N ARG A 106 -7.54 16.18 -0.94
CA ARG A 106 -6.98 16.34 0.41
C ARG A 106 -5.55 16.85 0.39
N ILE A 107 -4.71 16.33 -0.52
CA ILE A 107 -3.34 16.81 -0.70
C ILE A 107 -3.33 18.30 -1.07
N SER A 108 -4.17 18.71 -2.02
CA SER A 108 -4.23 20.12 -2.46
C SER A 108 -4.74 21.11 -1.39
N LEU A 109 -5.50 20.61 -0.42
CA LEU A 109 -6.07 21.40 0.67
C LEU A 109 -5.26 21.29 1.97
N ALA A 110 -4.16 20.53 1.96
CA ALA A 110 -3.35 20.33 3.14
C ALA A 110 -2.73 21.66 3.61
N PRO A 111 -2.78 21.97 4.92
CA PRO A 111 -2.14 23.16 5.48
C PRO A 111 -0.64 23.20 5.17
N SER A 112 -0.09 24.41 5.02
CA SER A 112 1.36 24.58 4.86
C SER A 112 2.13 23.94 6.02
N GLY A 113 3.20 23.22 5.70
CA GLY A 113 3.98 22.44 6.67
C GLY A 113 3.45 21.04 6.97
N SER A 114 2.36 20.61 6.30
CA SER A 114 1.91 19.21 6.37
C SER A 114 2.81 18.30 5.53
N ASP A 115 3.12 17.11 6.05
CA ASP A 115 3.71 16.04 5.26
C ASP A 115 2.65 15.47 4.32
N ILE A 116 2.84 15.69 3.01
CA ILE A 116 1.95 15.21 1.96
C ILE A 116 2.71 14.30 0.98
N PRO A 117 2.06 13.28 0.41
CA PRO A 117 2.66 12.49 -0.64
C PRO A 117 3.06 13.33 -1.84
N MET A 118 4.28 13.14 -2.33
CA MET A 118 4.80 13.84 -3.52
C MET A 118 4.25 13.22 -4.82
N GLY A 119 3.82 11.96 -4.77
CA GLY A 119 3.30 11.21 -5.92
C GLY A 119 2.78 9.84 -5.50
N GLY A 120 2.43 9.01 -6.49
CA GLY A 120 1.98 7.65 -6.24
C GLY A 120 1.49 6.92 -7.49
N TYR A 121 0.94 5.73 -7.27
CA TYR A 121 0.44 4.82 -8.31
C TYR A 121 -1.04 4.47 -8.06
N TYR A 122 -1.83 4.29 -9.13
CA TYR A 122 -3.26 3.95 -9.09
C TYR A 122 -3.72 3.13 -10.29
#